data_AF-A0A7S4NYV0-F1
#
_entry.id   AF-A0A7S4NYV0-F1
#
_cell.length_a   1.000
_cell.length_b   1.000
_cell.length_c   1.000
_cell.angle_alpha   90.00
_cell.angle_beta   90.00
_cell.angle_gamma   90.00
#
_symmetry.space_group_name_H-M   'P 1'
#
loop_
_entity.id
_entity.type
_entity.pdbx_description
1 polymer ?
#
loop_
_entity_poly.entity_id
_entity_poly.type
_entity_poly.pdbx_seq_one_letter_code
_entity_poly.pdbx_strand_id
1 'polypeptide(L)'
;GGLAGCSAAIEAYNKGSKVFVLEKERDIGGNSAKASSGINAAGTAVQKEKGVEDSVELFEEDTIKSGQGLADEKLVKLLAEHSASAEEFLESHGVHLDVLSQLGGHSAPRTHRPPAPPKGGRPVNVGFAMMTALKNHINTLPKERMTVLKVAHVTQLIIETVQEKKAVR
;
A
#
# COMPACT_ATOMS: atom_id res chain seq x y z
N GLY A 1 9.86 5.69 5.04
CA GLY A 1 9.77 4.95 3.76
C GLY A 1 9.21 3.54 3.93
N GLY A 2 8.02 3.36 4.50
CA GLY A 2 7.28 2.08 4.39
C GLY A 2 6.48 2.01 3.08
N LEU A 3 5.62 1.00 2.93
CA LEU A 3 4.83 0.80 1.70
C LEU A 3 3.97 2.02 1.37
N ALA A 4 3.21 2.52 2.35
CA ALA A 4 2.38 3.72 2.18
C ALA A 4 3.19 4.95 1.71
N GLY A 5 4.37 5.17 2.28
CA GLY A 5 5.23 6.29 1.90
C GLY A 5 5.81 6.14 0.50
N CYS A 6 6.15 4.91 0.08
CA CYS A 6 6.64 4.63 -1.27
C CYS A 6 5.52 4.78 -2.31
N SER A 7 4.34 4.24 -2.04
CA SER A 7 3.16 4.39 -2.91
C SER A 7 2.79 5.87 -3.09
N ALA A 8 2.75 6.64 -1.99
CA ALA A 8 2.49 8.08 -2.05
C ALA A 8 3.55 8.83 -2.86
N ALA A 9 4.83 8.47 -2.71
CA ALA A 9 5.92 9.09 -3.45
C ALA A 9 5.80 8.83 -4.97
N ILE A 10 5.52 7.58 -5.36
CA ILE A 10 5.33 7.20 -6.77
C ILE A 10 4.13 7.94 -7.36
N GLU A 11 3.00 7.96 -6.67
CA GLU A 11 1.79 8.64 -7.13
C GLU A 11 2.00 10.15 -7.29
N ALA A 12 2.66 10.80 -6.31
CA ALA A 12 2.99 12.21 -6.39
C ALA A 12 3.96 12.53 -7.55
N TYR A 13 4.94 11.65 -7.79
CA TYR A 13 5.88 11.76 -8.91
C TYR A 13 5.18 11.63 -10.26
N ASN A 14 4.27 10.66 -10.40
CA ASN A 14 3.46 10.44 -11.60
C ASN A 14 2.58 11.65 -11.91
N LYS A 15 2.13 12.37 -10.87
CA LYS A 15 1.40 13.65 -10.99
C LYS A 15 2.28 14.87 -11.28
N GLY A 16 3.56 14.68 -11.58
CA GLY A 16 4.45 15.76 -11.99
C GLY A 16 5.25 16.41 -10.86
N SER A 17 5.06 15.98 -9.60
CA SER A 17 5.77 16.57 -8.46
C SER A 17 7.26 16.20 -8.46
N LYS A 18 8.06 17.05 -7.80
CA LYS A 18 9.39 16.69 -7.28
C LYS A 18 9.22 16.19 -5.85
N VAL A 19 9.74 15.00 -5.56
CA VAL A 19 9.46 14.25 -4.34
C VAL A 19 10.75 13.94 -3.58
N PHE A 20 10.71 14.18 -2.28
CA PHE A 20 11.72 13.74 -1.33
C PHE A 20 11.09 12.73 -0.37
N VAL A 21 11.67 11.53 -0.28
CA VAL A 21 11.31 10.53 0.72
C VAL A 21 12.35 10.54 1.82
N LEU A 22 11.94 10.85 3.04
CA LEU A 22 12.81 10.85 4.22
C LEU A 22 12.58 9.56 5.01
N GLU A 23 13.66 8.87 5.34
CA GLU A 23 13.68 7.64 6.14
C GLU A 23 14.72 7.77 7.24
N LYS A 24 14.30 7.58 8.49
CA LYS A 24 15.17 7.69 9.65
C LYS A 24 16.14 6.50 9.77
N GLU A 25 15.76 5.35 9.23
CA GLU A 25 16.57 4.14 9.25
C GLU A 25 17.60 4.09 8.10
N ARG A 26 18.48 3.10 8.14
CA ARG A 26 19.52 2.87 7.11
C ARG A 26 18.96 2.42 5.75
N ASP A 27 17.72 1.92 5.73
CA ASP A 27 17.02 1.49 4.53
C ASP A 27 15.51 1.72 4.64
N ILE A 28 14.84 1.85 3.49
CA ILE A 28 13.38 1.92 3.40
C ILE A 28 12.77 0.53 3.54
N GLY A 29 11.54 0.45 4.06
CA GLY A 29 10.78 -0.79 4.22
C GLY A 29 9.93 -0.84 5.48
N GLY A 30 10.50 -0.44 6.62
CA GLY A 30 9.81 -0.48 7.92
C GLY A 30 9.17 -1.84 8.23
N ASN A 31 8.02 -1.82 8.90
CA ASN A 31 7.24 -3.04 9.16
C ASN A 31 6.59 -3.62 7.90
N SER A 32 6.35 -2.80 6.87
CA SER A 32 5.78 -3.27 5.61
C SER A 32 6.66 -4.35 4.97
N ALA A 33 7.98 -4.21 5.03
CA ALA A 33 8.92 -5.21 4.50
C ALA A 33 8.88 -6.56 5.24
N LYS A 34 8.24 -6.62 6.42
CA LYS A 34 8.15 -7.84 7.26
C LYS A 34 6.79 -8.54 7.16
N ALA A 35 5.79 -7.92 6.53
CA ALA A 35 4.45 -8.47 6.42
C ALA A 35 4.45 -9.83 5.71
N SER A 36 3.79 -10.84 6.27
CA SER A 36 3.88 -12.23 5.78
C SER A 36 2.63 -12.73 5.06
N SER A 37 1.43 -12.43 5.58
CA SER A 37 0.22 -13.16 5.21
C SER A 37 -0.36 -12.77 3.85
N GLY A 38 -0.36 -11.49 3.51
CA GLY A 38 -0.84 -11.00 2.23
C GLY A 38 -1.35 -9.56 2.31
N ILE A 39 -1.99 -9.12 1.24
CA ILE A 39 -2.79 -7.88 1.15
C ILE A 39 -4.24 -8.27 0.92
N ASN A 40 -5.18 -7.58 1.57
CA ASN A 40 -6.59 -7.87 1.38
C ASN A 40 -7.17 -7.02 0.25
N ALA A 41 -7.88 -7.65 -0.68
CA ALA A 41 -8.60 -6.98 -1.74
C ALA A 41 -9.85 -7.75 -2.17
N ALA A 42 -10.92 -7.04 -2.48
CA ALA A 42 -12.21 -7.62 -2.85
C ALA A 42 -12.65 -7.19 -4.25
N GLY A 43 -13.36 -8.07 -4.96
CA GLY A 43 -13.84 -7.85 -6.33
C GLY A 43 -12.75 -7.96 -7.41
N THR A 44 -11.63 -8.61 -7.09
CA THR A 44 -10.40 -8.63 -7.89
C THR A 44 -10.51 -9.58 -9.09
N ALA A 45 -9.65 -9.39 -10.10
CA ALA A 45 -9.59 -10.30 -11.26
C ALA A 45 -9.22 -11.73 -10.84
N VAL A 46 -8.28 -11.87 -9.90
CA VAL A 46 -7.85 -13.16 -9.34
C VAL A 46 -8.99 -13.89 -8.62
N GLN A 47 -9.84 -13.17 -7.88
CA GLN A 47 -11.03 -13.76 -7.24
C GLN A 47 -12.01 -14.28 -8.30
N LYS A 48 -12.27 -13.50 -9.35
CA LYS A 48 -13.15 -13.91 -10.46
C LYS A 48 -12.64 -15.15 -11.19
N GLU A 49 -11.33 -15.18 -11.51
CA GLU A 49 -10.71 -16.32 -12.18
C GLU A 49 -10.84 -17.61 -11.35
N LYS A 50 -10.77 -17.50 -10.02
CA LYS A 50 -10.86 -18.62 -9.10
C LYS A 50 -12.29 -18.95 -8.66
N GLY A 51 -13.29 -18.28 -9.23
CA GLY A 51 -14.70 -18.49 -8.88
C GLY A 51 -15.02 -18.14 -7.42
N VAL A 52 -14.29 -17.19 -6.82
CA VAL A 52 -14.56 -16.69 -5.47
C VAL A 52 -15.61 -15.59 -5.53
N GLU A 53 -16.72 -15.82 -4.84
CA GLU A 53 -17.75 -14.80 -4.62
C GLU A 53 -17.36 -13.93 -3.41
N ASP A 54 -16.85 -12.72 -3.68
CA ASP A 54 -16.54 -11.70 -2.68
C ASP A 54 -16.98 -10.32 -3.21
N SER A 55 -17.16 -9.36 -2.32
CA SER A 55 -17.57 -8.00 -2.70
C SER A 55 -16.97 -6.94 -1.77
N VAL A 56 -17.02 -5.70 -2.23
CA VAL A 56 -16.59 -4.54 -1.43
C VAL A 56 -17.42 -4.46 -0.14
N GLU A 57 -18.74 -4.62 -0.25
CA GLU A 57 -19.67 -4.59 0.88
C GLU A 57 -19.35 -5.70 1.89
N LEU A 58 -19.06 -6.92 1.42
CA LEU A 58 -18.70 -8.03 2.30
C LEU A 58 -17.38 -7.77 3.04
N PHE A 59 -16.41 -7.15 2.37
CA PHE A 59 -15.16 -6.75 3.00
C PHE A 59 -15.37 -5.62 4.02
N GLU A 60 -16.22 -4.64 3.73
CA GLU A 60 -16.59 -3.58 4.70
C GLU A 60 -17.22 -4.18 5.96
N GLU A 61 -18.24 -5.03 5.80
CA GLU A 61 -18.95 -5.68 6.90
C GLU A 61 -18.01 -6.50 7.79
N ASP A 62 -17.15 -7.32 7.19
CA ASP A 62 -16.16 -8.12 7.90
C ASP A 62 -15.18 -7.24 8.68
N THR A 63 -14.77 -6.11 8.10
CA THR A 63 -13.83 -5.16 8.70
C THR A 63 -14.47 -4.42 9.88
N ILE A 64 -15.70 -3.91 9.72
CA ILE A 64 -16.44 -3.22 10.80
C ILE A 64 -16.70 -4.19 11.96
N LYS A 65 -17.14 -5.42 11.65
CA LYS A 65 -17.39 -6.48 12.63
C LYS A 65 -16.11 -6.83 13.40
N SER A 66 -14.99 -7.03 12.68
CA SER A 66 -13.69 -7.32 13.30
C SER A 66 -13.16 -6.14 14.13
N GLY A 67 -13.49 -4.91 13.75
CA GLY A 67 -13.15 -3.68 14.45
C GLY A 67 -14.03 -3.39 15.69
N GLN A 68 -15.01 -4.24 16.00
CA GLN A 68 -15.89 -4.13 17.18
C GLN A 68 -16.56 -2.76 17.32
N GLY A 69 -16.93 -2.13 16.19
CA GLY A 69 -17.58 -0.81 16.17
C GLY A 69 -16.67 0.37 16.50
N LEU A 70 -15.35 0.17 16.57
CA LEU A 70 -14.37 1.24 16.81
C LEU A 70 -13.77 1.80 15.52
N ALA A 71 -14.02 1.14 14.38
CA ALA A 71 -13.53 1.59 13.09
C ALA A 71 -14.34 2.79 12.57
N ASP A 72 -13.67 3.75 11.94
CA ASP A 72 -14.35 4.80 11.17
C ASP A 72 -14.89 4.17 9.88
N GLU A 73 -16.21 4.03 9.80
CA GLU A 73 -16.91 3.39 8.67
C GLU A 73 -16.58 4.06 7.33
N LYS A 74 -16.33 5.36 7.30
CA LYS A 74 -15.97 6.06 6.05
C LYS A 74 -14.60 5.64 5.56
N LEU A 75 -13.65 5.43 6.47
CA LEU A 75 -12.31 4.96 6.12
C LEU A 75 -12.32 3.48 5.76
N VAL A 76 -13.17 2.67 6.40
CA VAL A 76 -13.34 1.25 6.04
C VAL A 76 -13.92 1.12 4.64
N LYS A 77 -14.95 1.90 4.33
CA LYS A 77 -15.54 1.97 2.99
C LYS A 77 -14.49 2.35 1.93
N LEU A 78 -13.75 3.43 2.17
CA LEU A 78 -12.67 3.86 1.28
C LEU A 78 -11.60 2.77 1.09
N LEU A 79 -11.25 2.05 2.17
CA LEU A 79 -10.29 0.94 2.12
C LEU A 79 -10.80 -0.20 1.23
N ALA A 80 -12.04 -0.62 1.41
CA ALA A 80 -12.63 -1.74 0.67
C ALA A 80 -12.84 -1.38 -0.82
N GLU A 81 -13.41 -0.20 -1.10
CA GLU A 81 -13.68 0.31 -2.46
C GLU A 81 -12.41 0.40 -3.32
N HIS A 82 -11.28 0.81 -2.72
CA HIS A 82 -10.01 0.97 -3.44
C HIS A 82 -9.05 -0.22 -3.28
N SER A 83 -9.50 -1.33 -2.68
CA SER A 83 -8.62 -2.46 -2.40
C SER A 83 -8.14 -3.17 -3.67
N ALA A 84 -9.03 -3.39 -4.65
CA ALA A 84 -8.67 -3.99 -5.94
C ALA A 84 -7.72 -3.10 -6.75
N SER A 85 -7.95 -1.78 -6.79
CA SER A 85 -7.04 -0.87 -7.51
C SER A 85 -5.68 -0.76 -6.83
N ALA A 86 -5.60 -0.93 -5.51
CA ALA A 86 -4.34 -1.01 -4.79
C ALA A 86 -3.56 -2.31 -5.11
N GLU A 87 -4.25 -3.43 -5.32
CA GLU A 87 -3.64 -4.66 -5.84
C GLU A 87 -3.11 -4.44 -7.25
N GLU A 88 -3.93 -3.94 -8.17
CA GLU A 88 -3.54 -3.63 -9.56
C GLU A 88 -2.33 -2.68 -9.62
N PHE A 89 -2.27 -1.70 -8.72
CA PHE A 89 -1.11 -0.82 -8.59
C PHE A 89 0.17 -1.61 -8.29
N LEU A 90 0.13 -2.57 -7.37
CA LEU A 90 1.28 -3.41 -7.03
C LEU A 90 1.65 -4.35 -8.19
N GLU A 91 0.65 -4.94 -8.86
CA GLU A 91 0.85 -5.79 -10.03
C GLU A 91 1.52 -5.02 -11.18
N SER A 92 1.13 -3.76 -11.40
CA SER A 92 1.77 -2.90 -12.41
C SER A 92 3.26 -2.64 -12.15
N HIS A 93 3.71 -2.85 -10.91
CA HIS A 93 5.12 -2.79 -10.51
C HIS A 93 5.80 -4.17 -10.45
N GLY A 94 5.15 -5.22 -10.96
CA GLY A 94 5.69 -6.57 -11.07
C GLY A 94 5.52 -7.43 -9.81
N VAL A 95 4.58 -7.09 -8.92
CA VAL A 95 4.23 -7.94 -7.78
C VAL A 95 3.10 -8.88 -8.19
N HIS A 96 3.40 -10.17 -8.37
CA HIS A 96 2.37 -11.16 -8.66
C HIS A 96 1.61 -11.54 -7.38
N LEU A 97 0.29 -11.46 -7.40
CA LEU A 97 -0.59 -11.60 -6.21
C LEU A 97 -1.66 -12.69 -6.39
N ASP A 98 -1.31 -13.71 -7.18
CA ASP A 98 -2.25 -14.71 -7.68
C ASP A 98 -2.76 -15.72 -6.64
N VAL A 99 -2.16 -15.83 -5.46
CA VAL A 99 -2.59 -16.81 -4.44
C VAL A 99 -3.59 -16.16 -3.49
N LEU A 100 -4.78 -16.76 -3.39
CA LEU A 100 -5.81 -16.38 -2.45
C LEU A 100 -5.75 -17.24 -1.20
N SER A 101 -6.04 -16.63 -0.06
CA SER A 101 -6.22 -17.31 1.22
C SER A 101 -7.33 -16.62 2.00
N GLN A 102 -8.05 -17.38 2.82
CA GLN A 102 -9.03 -16.84 3.75
C GLN A 102 -8.42 -16.81 5.15
N LEU A 103 -8.27 -15.60 5.70
CA LEU A 103 -7.79 -15.41 7.06
C LEU A 103 -8.96 -15.26 8.05
N GLY A 104 -8.65 -15.26 9.35
CA GLY A 104 -9.65 -15.10 10.39
C GLY A 104 -10.48 -13.82 10.23
N GLY A 105 -11.79 -13.93 10.45
CA GLY A 105 -12.73 -12.81 10.33
C GLY A 105 -13.18 -12.49 8.90
N HIS A 106 -12.70 -13.22 7.89
CA HIS A 106 -13.09 -13.02 6.49
C HIS A 106 -14.21 -13.99 6.14
N SER A 107 -15.26 -13.49 5.50
CA SER A 107 -16.38 -14.28 4.98
C SER A 107 -16.05 -14.96 3.65
N ALA A 108 -15.09 -14.42 2.89
CA ALA A 108 -14.59 -15.01 1.64
C ALA A 108 -13.04 -14.95 1.55
N PRO A 109 -12.40 -15.82 0.73
CA PRO A 109 -10.96 -15.73 0.44
C PRO A 109 -10.61 -14.41 -0.26
N ARG A 110 -9.88 -13.54 0.44
CA ARG A 110 -9.51 -12.21 -0.08
C ARG A 110 -8.12 -11.73 0.30
N THR A 111 -7.31 -12.60 0.90
CA THR A 111 -5.91 -12.29 1.19
C THR A 111 -5.03 -12.77 0.05
N HIS A 112 -4.46 -11.83 -0.69
CA HIS A 112 -3.63 -12.01 -1.86
C HIS A 112 -2.15 -12.09 -1.49
N ARG A 113 -1.42 -13.03 -2.10
CA ARG A 113 0.03 -13.18 -1.90
C ARG A 113 0.71 -13.79 -3.12
N PRO A 114 2.04 -13.64 -3.25
CA PRO A 114 2.78 -14.26 -4.33
C PRO A 114 2.74 -15.79 -4.30
N PRO A 115 2.75 -16.44 -5.47
CA PRO A 115 2.87 -17.89 -5.56
C PRO A 115 4.21 -18.38 -5.00
N ALA A 116 4.24 -19.66 -4.61
CA ALA A 116 5.49 -20.31 -4.25
C ALA A 116 6.41 -20.38 -5.48
N PRO A 117 7.74 -20.27 -5.30
CA PRO A 117 8.66 -20.37 -6.42
C PRO A 117 8.52 -21.73 -7.15
N PRO A 118 8.59 -21.77 -8.49
CA PRO A 118 8.31 -22.97 -9.29
C PRO A 118 9.15 -24.22 -8.95
N LYS A 119 10.33 -24.03 -8.31
CA LYS A 119 11.28 -25.10 -8.00
C LYS A 119 11.37 -25.45 -6.50
N GLY A 120 10.28 -25.26 -5.75
CA GLY A 120 10.28 -25.53 -4.29
C GLY A 120 11.21 -24.58 -3.52
N GLY A 121 11.46 -23.40 -4.08
CA GLY A 121 12.26 -22.36 -3.43
C GLY A 121 11.56 -21.81 -2.18
N ARG A 122 12.31 -21.09 -1.35
CA ARG A 122 11.75 -20.47 -0.14
C ARG A 122 10.58 -19.54 -0.51
N PRO A 123 9.41 -19.65 0.16
CA PRO A 123 8.30 -18.73 -0.05
C PRO A 123 8.77 -17.28 0.09
N VAL A 124 8.38 -16.45 -0.86
CA VAL A 124 8.70 -15.02 -0.82
C VAL A 124 7.78 -14.34 0.18
N ASN A 125 8.35 -13.60 1.12
CA ASN A 125 7.59 -12.77 2.04
C ASN A 125 6.90 -11.64 1.23
N VAL A 126 5.56 -11.56 1.31
CA VAL A 126 4.77 -10.60 0.52
C VAL A 126 5.18 -9.15 0.78
N GLY A 127 5.46 -8.79 2.03
CA GLY A 127 5.93 -7.47 2.41
C GLY A 127 7.26 -7.12 1.76
N PHE A 128 8.20 -8.06 1.78
CA PHE A 128 9.48 -7.93 1.10
C PHE A 128 9.32 -7.80 -0.43
N ALA A 129 8.44 -8.59 -1.05
CA ALA A 129 8.17 -8.52 -2.49
C ALA A 129 7.64 -7.14 -2.89
N MET A 130 6.58 -6.67 -2.22
CA MET A 130 5.98 -5.35 -2.49
C MET A 130 6.98 -4.22 -2.28
N MET A 131 7.70 -4.21 -1.15
CA MET A 131 8.70 -3.19 -0.88
C MET A 131 9.85 -3.22 -1.89
N THR A 132 10.31 -4.40 -2.30
CA THR A 132 11.39 -4.55 -3.29
C THR A 132 10.95 -4.01 -4.65
N ALA A 133 9.75 -4.34 -5.09
CA ALA A 133 9.19 -3.84 -6.35
C ALA A 133 9.14 -2.30 -6.37
N LEU A 134 8.51 -1.69 -5.36
CA LEU A 134 8.40 -0.23 -5.30
C LEU A 134 9.78 0.45 -5.14
N LYS A 135 10.67 -0.11 -4.32
CA LYS A 135 12.05 0.41 -4.16
C LYS A 135 12.82 0.35 -5.48
N ASN A 136 12.71 -0.76 -6.21
CA ASN A 136 13.38 -0.90 -7.50
C ASN A 136 12.84 0.12 -8.50
N HIS A 137 11.52 0.28 -8.58
CA HIS A 137 10.92 1.30 -9.42
C HIS A 137 11.42 2.70 -9.07
N ILE A 138 11.36 3.10 -7.79
CA ILE A 138 11.87 4.40 -7.31
C ILE A 138 13.33 4.62 -7.71
N ASN A 139 14.18 3.59 -7.64
CA ASN A 139 15.60 3.69 -8.02
C ASN A 139 15.83 3.89 -9.52
N THR A 140 14.86 3.57 -10.38
CA THR A 140 14.92 3.86 -11.82
C THR A 140 14.52 5.29 -12.18
N LEU A 141 13.88 6.02 -11.25
CA LEU A 141 13.41 7.38 -11.51
C LEU A 141 14.57 8.40 -11.44
N PRO A 142 14.50 9.51 -12.20
CA PRO A 142 15.52 10.57 -12.17
C PRO A 142 15.66 11.18 -10.77
N LYS A 143 16.89 11.21 -10.26
CA LYS A 143 17.18 11.65 -8.88
C LYS A 143 16.82 13.11 -8.64
N GLU A 144 16.84 13.92 -9.69
CA GLU A 144 16.48 15.35 -9.67
C GLU A 144 15.00 15.56 -9.31
N ARG A 145 14.16 14.56 -9.58
CA ARG A 145 12.71 14.57 -9.32
C ARG A 145 12.27 13.59 -8.24
N MET A 146 13.00 12.50 -8.00
CA MET A 146 12.72 11.52 -6.94
C MET A 146 13.99 11.28 -6.12
N THR A 147 14.05 11.79 -4.89
CA THR A 147 15.20 11.60 -4.00
C THR A 147 14.78 10.86 -2.73
N VAL A 148 15.50 9.79 -2.39
CA VAL A 148 15.33 9.10 -1.10
C VAL A 148 16.52 9.44 -0.19
N LEU A 149 16.25 10.12 0.93
CA LEU A 149 17.23 10.41 1.97
C LEU A 149 17.04 9.44 3.13
N LYS A 150 18.10 8.69 3.45
CA LYS A 150 18.13 7.70 4.53
C LYS A 150 18.94 8.24 5.69
N VAL A 151 18.73 7.72 6.90
CA VAL A 151 19.27 8.31 8.13
C VAL A 151 18.83 9.79 8.27
N ALA A 152 17.63 10.10 7.79
CA ALA A 152 17.03 11.43 7.78
C ALA A 152 15.75 11.41 8.62
N HIS A 153 15.85 11.91 9.85
CA HIS A 153 14.73 11.96 10.78
C HIS A 153 14.02 13.31 10.70
N VAL A 154 12.74 13.29 10.29
CA VAL A 154 11.87 14.47 10.38
C VAL A 154 11.55 14.72 11.85
N THR A 155 11.91 15.89 12.38
CA THR A 155 11.72 16.26 13.78
C THR A 155 10.58 17.23 14.01
N GLN A 156 10.23 18.03 12.99
CA GLN A 156 9.24 19.09 13.11
C GLN A 156 8.59 19.37 11.74
N LEU A 157 7.30 19.71 11.76
CA LEU A 157 6.59 20.31 10.63
C LEU A 157 6.66 21.83 10.76
N ILE A 158 7.12 22.51 9.70
CA ILE A 158 7.09 23.98 9.64
C ILE A 158 5.71 24.37 9.10
N ILE A 159 4.94 25.10 9.90
CA ILE A 159 3.60 25.59 9.53
C ILE A 159 3.68 27.10 9.41
N GLU A 160 3.49 27.63 8.20
CA GLU A 160 3.36 29.06 7.97
C GLU A 160 1.88 29.45 8.05
N THR A 161 1.52 30.33 8.98
CA THR A 161 0.17 30.87 9.05
C THR A 161 0.03 31.98 8.01
N VAL A 162 -0.76 31.76 6.96
CA VAL A 162 -1.09 32.81 5.99
C VAL A 162 -1.95 33.86 6.69
N GLN A 163 -1.38 35.01 7.05
CA GLN A 163 -2.17 36.16 7.49
C GLN A 163 -2.90 36.73 6.27
N GLU A 164 -4.23 36.69 6.31
CA GLU A 164 -5.06 37.42 5.34
C GLU A 164 -4.67 38.90 5.36
N LYS A 165 -4.19 39.41 4.22
CA LYS A 165 -4.03 40.85 4.02
C LYS A 165 -5.41 41.49 4.15
N LYS A 166 -5.69 42.12 5.30
CA LYS A 166 -6.84 43.04 5.41
C LYS A 166 -6.67 44.11 4.35
N ALA A 167 -7.53 44.08 3.34
CA ALA A 167 -7.66 45.17 2.39
C ALA A 167 -8.02 46.44 3.17
N VAL A 168 -7.07 47.36 3.27
CA VAL A 168 -7.34 48.71 3.74
C VAL A 168 -8.08 49.39 2.59
N ARG A 169 -9.37 49.68 2.81
CA ARG A 169 -10.19 50.53 1.95
C ARG A 169 -9.79 51.99 2.11
#